data_AF-D8ULI6-F1
#
_entry.id   AF-D8ULI6-F1
#
_cell.length_a   1.000
_cell.length_b   1.000
_cell.length_c   1.000
_cell.angle_alpha   90.00
_cell.angle_beta   90.00
_cell.angle_gamma   90.00
#
_symmetry.space_group_name_H-M   'P 1'
#
loop_
_entity.id
_entity.type
_entity.pdbx_description
1 polymer ?
#
loop_
_entity_poly.entity_id
_entity_poly.type
_entity_poly.pdbx_seq_one_letter_code
_entity_poly.pdbx_strand_id
1 'polypeptide(L)'
;EDIVDWEAVRTAPDELLADLIRCRGMHVMLARRIKAFLNQVRTGRSTISLEWLRNANVEEATNYLMAVEGLGRKSVACIVLLALHGKEFPVDINVARVFARLGWIPIE
;
A
#
# COMPACT_ATOMS: atom_id res chain seq x y z
N GLU A 1 -15.74 13.15 -10.45
CA GLU A 1 -14.91 12.04 -9.92
C GLU A 1 -13.50 12.58 -9.78
N ASP A 2 -12.89 12.40 -8.61
CA ASP A 2 -11.50 12.79 -8.38
C ASP A 2 -10.57 11.81 -9.10
N ILE A 3 -10.47 11.98 -10.42
CA ILE A 3 -9.55 11.21 -11.27
C ILE A 3 -8.19 11.86 -11.10
N VAL A 4 -7.43 11.38 -10.11
CA VAL A 4 -6.02 11.70 -10.00
C VAL A 4 -5.32 11.18 -11.24
N ASP A 5 -4.64 12.06 -11.97
CA ASP A 5 -3.76 11.68 -13.08
C ASP A 5 -2.47 11.08 -12.53
N TRP A 6 -2.45 9.75 -12.39
CA TRP A 6 -1.29 9.01 -11.90
C TRP A 6 -0.07 9.11 -12.81
N GLU A 7 -0.25 9.39 -14.11
CA GLU A 7 0.87 9.59 -15.02
C GLU A 7 1.54 10.94 -14.73
N ALA A 8 0.74 11.99 -14.51
CA ALA A 8 1.25 13.29 -14.07
C ALA A 8 2.02 13.18 -12.74
N VAL A 9 1.50 12.42 -11.75
CA VAL A 9 2.21 12.16 -10.49
C VAL A 9 3.52 11.41 -10.72
N ARG A 10 3.53 10.41 -11.61
CA ARG A 10 4.71 9.60 -11.93
C ARG A 10 5.81 10.43 -12.61
N THR A 11 5.45 11.39 -13.45
CA THR A 11 6.41 12.20 -14.23
C THR A 11 6.78 13.52 -13.57
N ALA A 12 6.02 13.99 -12.57
CA ALA A 12 6.32 15.22 -11.84
C ALA A 12 7.69 15.17 -11.15
N PRO A 13 8.38 16.31 -10.93
CA PRO A 13 9.61 16.36 -10.14
C PRO A 13 9.43 15.79 -8.73
N ASP A 14 10.47 15.11 -8.20
CA ASP A 14 10.43 14.50 -6.86
C ASP A 14 10.16 15.56 -5.78
N GLU A 15 10.77 16.73 -5.92
CA GLU A 15 10.65 17.85 -5.00
C GLU A 15 9.22 18.37 -4.94
N LEU A 16 8.56 18.46 -6.10
CA LEU A 16 7.17 18.91 -6.18
C LEU A 16 6.24 17.94 -5.45
N LEU A 17 6.39 16.63 -5.68
CA LEU A 17 5.58 15.62 -5.01
C LEU A 17 5.84 15.61 -3.50
N ALA A 18 7.11 15.69 -3.08
CA ALA A 18 7.51 15.74 -1.68
C ALA A 18 6.92 16.98 -0.97
N ASP A 19 6.89 18.12 -1.64
CA ASP A 19 6.30 19.35 -1.11
C ASP A 19 4.78 19.26 -0.98
N LEU A 20 4.09 18.67 -1.95
CA LEU A 20 2.64 18.47 -1.91
C LEU A 20 2.21 17.56 -0.74
N ILE A 21 3.02 16.56 -0.40
CA ILE A 21 2.71 15.62 0.70
C ILE A 21 3.46 15.94 1.99
N ARG A 22 4.02 17.16 2.11
CA ARG A 22 4.88 17.56 3.25
C ARG A 22 4.22 17.32 4.61
N CYS A 23 2.91 17.58 4.72
CA CYS A 23 2.14 17.41 5.95
C CYS A 23 2.10 15.97 6.49
N ARG A 24 2.37 14.97 5.65
CA ARG A 24 2.36 13.55 6.03
C ARG A 24 3.54 13.14 6.91
N GLY A 25 4.66 13.88 6.85
CA GLY A 25 5.96 13.48 7.39
C GLY A 25 6.65 12.43 6.51
N MET A 26 7.99 12.34 6.59
CA MET A 26 8.83 11.48 5.72
C MET A 26 8.58 11.68 4.21
N HIS A 27 8.11 12.86 3.82
CA HIS A 27 7.59 13.16 2.49
C HIS A 27 8.62 12.97 1.36
N VAL A 28 9.91 13.27 1.61
CA VAL A 28 10.98 13.00 0.62
C VAL A 28 11.13 11.51 0.31
N MET A 29 11.12 10.65 1.34
CA MET A 29 11.17 9.20 1.18
C MET A 29 9.88 8.69 0.50
N LEU A 30 8.72 9.18 0.93
CA LEU A 30 7.43 8.76 0.40
C LEU A 30 7.27 9.14 -1.07
N ALA A 31 7.69 10.33 -1.48
CA ALA A 31 7.64 10.77 -2.88
C ALA A 31 8.43 9.82 -3.79
N ARG A 32 9.66 9.46 -3.38
CA ARG A 32 10.50 8.48 -4.09
C ARG A 32 9.82 7.12 -4.18
N ARG A 33 9.25 6.62 -3.08
CA ARG A 33 8.54 5.32 -3.06
C ARG A 33 7.29 5.31 -3.92
N ILE A 34 6.48 6.36 -3.86
CA ILE A 34 5.28 6.51 -4.69
C ILE A 34 5.68 6.45 -6.17
N LYS A 35 6.67 7.25 -6.58
CA LYS A 35 7.12 7.25 -7.97
C LYS A 35 7.73 5.92 -8.41
N ALA A 36 8.55 5.29 -7.56
CA ALA A 36 9.10 3.96 -7.83
C ALA A 36 7.98 2.93 -8.06
N PHE A 37 6.96 2.95 -7.21
CA PHE A 37 5.80 2.08 -7.36
C PHE A 37 5.01 2.36 -8.64
N LEU A 38 4.73 3.63 -8.96
CA LEU A 38 4.04 4.00 -10.20
C LEU A 38 4.84 3.56 -11.45
N ASN A 39 6.16 3.70 -11.43
CA ASN A 39 7.04 3.19 -12.49
C ASN A 39 6.98 1.66 -12.59
N GLN A 40 6.98 0.94 -11.47
CA GLN A 40 6.83 -0.52 -11.44
C GLN A 40 5.50 -0.96 -12.04
N VAL A 41 4.38 -0.32 -11.66
CA VAL A 41 3.05 -0.65 -12.20
C VAL A 41 2.97 -0.36 -13.70
N ARG A 42 3.58 0.75 -14.15
CA ARG A 42 3.67 1.11 -15.57
C ARG A 42 4.54 0.13 -16.37
N THR A 43 5.59 -0.40 -15.76
CA THR A 43 6.51 -1.36 -16.37
C THR A 43 5.83 -2.73 -16.47
N GLY A 44 5.17 -2.98 -17.59
CA GLY A 44 4.43 -4.21 -17.84
C GLY A 44 2.96 -4.01 -18.21
N ARG A 45 2.45 -2.77 -18.17
CA ARG A 45 1.07 -2.44 -18.56
C ARG A 45 0.96 -1.12 -19.31
N SER A 46 -0.06 -0.99 -20.16
CA SER A 46 -0.36 0.24 -20.90
C SER A 46 -0.88 1.38 -19.99
N THR A 47 -1.47 1.04 -18.84
CA THR A 47 -2.10 1.98 -17.90
C THR A 47 -1.62 1.73 -16.47
N ILE A 48 -1.53 2.77 -15.65
CA ILE A 48 -1.28 2.64 -14.21
C ILE A 48 -2.58 2.20 -13.54
N SER A 49 -2.79 0.88 -13.42
CA SER A 49 -3.97 0.31 -12.77
C SER A 49 -3.63 -0.98 -12.03
N LEU A 50 -4.29 -1.16 -10.89
CA LEU A 50 -4.25 -2.36 -10.07
C LEU A 50 -5.56 -3.17 -10.13
N GLU A 51 -6.52 -2.81 -10.98
CA GLU A 51 -7.85 -3.45 -11.02
C GLU A 51 -7.80 -4.96 -11.31
N TRP A 52 -6.75 -5.42 -12.01
CA TRP A 52 -6.50 -6.85 -12.23
C TRP A 52 -6.38 -7.66 -10.92
N LEU A 53 -5.96 -7.04 -9.80
CA LEU A 53 -5.85 -7.68 -8.49
C LEU A 53 -7.20 -8.16 -7.96
N ARG A 54 -8.33 -7.60 -8.42
CA ARG A 54 -9.66 -8.08 -8.04
C ARG A 54 -9.99 -9.48 -8.56
N ASN A 55 -9.34 -9.87 -9.65
CA ASN A 55 -9.49 -11.18 -10.27
C ASN A 55 -8.38 -12.15 -9.84
N ALA A 56 -7.34 -11.66 -9.17
CA ALA A 56 -6.28 -12.49 -8.59
C ALA A 56 -6.81 -13.19 -7.33
N ASN A 57 -6.26 -14.37 -7.04
CA ASN A 57 -6.52 -15.01 -5.75
C ASN A 57 -5.78 -14.27 -4.61
N VAL A 58 -6.17 -14.54 -3.36
CA VAL A 58 -5.63 -13.85 -2.17
C VAL A 58 -4.12 -14.00 -2.04
N GLU A 59 -3.58 -15.17 -2.36
CA GLU A 59 -2.14 -15.44 -2.26
C GLU A 59 -1.36 -14.65 -3.30
N GLU A 60 -1.81 -14.64 -4.56
CA GLU A 60 -1.21 -13.89 -5.64
C GLU A 60 -1.23 -12.37 -5.36
N ALA A 61 -2.39 -11.84 -4.92
CA ALA A 61 -2.51 -10.44 -4.57
C ALA A 61 -1.60 -10.05 -3.39
N THR A 62 -1.55 -10.90 -2.35
CA THR A 62 -0.67 -10.70 -1.19
C THR A 62 0.79 -10.69 -1.62
N ASN A 63 1.22 -11.67 -2.41
CA ASN A 63 2.60 -11.79 -2.88
C ASN A 63 3.02 -10.58 -3.73
N TYR A 64 2.15 -10.14 -4.64
CA TYR A 64 2.40 -8.94 -5.45
C TYR A 64 2.57 -7.69 -4.58
N LEU A 65 1.63 -7.45 -3.64
CA LEU A 65 1.65 -6.27 -2.78
C LEU A 65 2.79 -6.29 -1.77
N MET A 66 3.20 -7.46 -1.28
CA MET A 66 4.36 -7.63 -0.40
C MET A 66 5.68 -7.32 -1.09
N ALA A 67 5.75 -7.41 -2.43
CA ALA A 67 6.93 -7.04 -3.21
C ALA A 67 7.08 -5.51 -3.38
N VAL A 68 6.07 -4.72 -3.00
CA VAL A 68 6.12 -3.25 -3.10
C VAL A 68 6.93 -2.67 -1.96
N GLU A 69 7.97 -1.91 -2.29
CA GLU A 69 8.83 -1.28 -1.28
C GLU A 69 8.02 -0.35 -0.36
N GLY A 70 8.10 -0.60 0.95
CA GLY A 70 7.41 0.20 1.97
C GLY A 70 6.02 -0.33 2.35
N LEU A 71 5.50 -1.36 1.68
CA LEU A 71 4.35 -2.12 2.18
C LEU A 71 4.81 -3.29 3.05
N GLY A 72 4.28 -3.33 4.28
CA GLY A 72 4.47 -4.45 5.18
C GLY A 72 3.19 -5.28 5.32
N ARG A 73 3.29 -6.43 6.02
CA ARG A 73 2.20 -7.40 6.21
C ARG A 73 0.87 -6.75 6.63
N LYS A 74 0.90 -5.81 7.59
CA LYS A 74 -0.31 -5.09 8.03
C LYS A 74 -0.95 -4.32 6.87
N SER A 75 -0.18 -3.52 6.14
CA SER A 75 -0.70 -2.68 5.05
C SER A 75 -1.25 -3.54 3.92
N VAL A 76 -0.56 -4.63 3.57
CA VAL A 76 -1.03 -5.59 2.56
C VAL A 76 -2.33 -6.25 3.01
N ALA A 77 -2.41 -6.74 4.24
CA ALA A 77 -3.64 -7.31 4.78
C ALA A 77 -4.81 -6.31 4.78
N CYS A 78 -4.56 -5.02 5.07
CA CYS A 78 -5.58 -3.98 4.94
C CYS A 78 -6.08 -3.83 3.49
N ILE A 79 -5.19 -3.83 2.49
CA ILE A 79 -5.57 -3.70 1.08
C ILE A 79 -6.38 -4.92 0.65
N VAL A 80 -5.91 -6.12 0.98
CA VAL A 80 -6.59 -7.38 0.64
C VAL A 80 -7.98 -7.43 1.29
N LEU A 81 -8.09 -7.06 2.56
CA LEU A 81 -9.38 -7.05 3.26
C LEU A 81 -10.34 -5.97 2.72
N LEU A 82 -9.89 -4.71 2.67
CA LEU A 82 -10.78 -3.56 2.46
C LEU A 82 -11.00 -3.22 0.98
N ALA A 83 -10.00 -3.44 0.13
CA ALA A 83 -10.09 -3.09 -1.30
C ALA A 83 -10.40 -4.30 -2.18
N LEU A 84 -9.88 -5.48 -1.83
CA LEU A 84 -10.04 -6.72 -2.62
C LEU A 84 -11.09 -7.68 -2.02
N HIS A 85 -11.64 -7.38 -0.83
CA HIS A 85 -12.62 -8.21 -0.13
C HIS A 85 -12.15 -9.65 0.15
N GLY A 86 -10.84 -9.85 0.28
CA GLY A 86 -10.23 -11.11 0.71
C GLY A 86 -10.35 -11.34 2.22
N LYS A 87 -10.31 -12.61 2.64
CA LYS A 87 -10.38 -12.99 4.06
C LYS A 87 -9.02 -12.78 4.74
N GLU A 88 -8.75 -11.56 5.17
CA GLU A 88 -7.53 -11.18 5.88
C GLU A 88 -7.84 -10.52 7.24
N PHE A 89 -6.90 -10.59 8.18
CA PHE A 89 -7.02 -9.98 9.50
C PHE A 89 -5.81 -9.08 9.81
N PRO A 90 -5.85 -7.79 9.42
CA PRO A 90 -4.73 -6.88 9.66
C PRO A 90 -4.59 -6.58 11.17
N VAL A 91 -3.50 -7.07 11.76
CA VAL A 91 -3.17 -6.81 13.17
C VAL A 91 -2.31 -5.56 13.27
N ASP A 92 -2.75 -4.61 14.09
CA ASP A 92 -1.95 -3.46 14.48
C ASP A 92 -1.66 -3.43 15.97
N ILE A 93 -0.98 -2.38 16.43
CA ILE A 93 -0.58 -2.26 17.83
C ILE A 93 -1.76 -2.25 18.79
N ASN A 94 -2.94 -1.74 18.38
CA ASN A 94 -4.11 -1.72 19.23
C ASN A 94 -4.79 -3.09 19.25
N VAL A 95 -4.91 -3.75 18.10
CA VAL A 95 -5.43 -5.13 18.03
C VAL A 95 -4.56 -6.06 18.86
N ALA A 96 -3.24 -6.04 18.66
CA ALA A 96 -2.30 -6.85 19.43
C ALA A 96 -2.38 -6.54 20.92
N ARG A 97 -2.43 -5.25 21.31
CA ARG A 97 -2.55 -4.84 22.72
C ARG A 97 -3.84 -5.34 23.37
N VAL A 98 -4.97 -5.29 22.67
CA VAL A 98 -6.25 -5.80 23.20
C VAL A 98 -6.17 -7.31 23.37
N PHE A 99 -5.68 -8.05 22.37
CA PHE A 99 -5.58 -9.50 22.42
C PHE A 99 -4.65 -9.97 23.54
N ALA A 100 -3.52 -9.28 23.72
CA ALA A 100 -2.58 -9.58 24.80
C ALA A 100 -3.19 -9.29 26.19
N ARG A 101 -3.92 -8.17 26.36
CA ARG A 101 -4.62 -7.84 27.62
C ARG A 101 -5.76 -8.80 27.94
N LEU A 102 -6.39 -9.39 26.93
CA LEU A 102 -7.42 -10.42 27.10
C LEU A 102 -6.82 -11.83 27.32
N GLY A 103 -5.49 -11.97 27.27
CA GLY A 103 -4.81 -13.26 27.42
C GLY A 103 -4.98 -14.20 26.23
N TRP A 104 -5.32 -13.69 25.05
CA TRP A 104 -5.51 -14.50 23.84
C TRP A 104 -4.19 -14.79 23.11
N ILE A 105 -3.18 -13.96 23.35
CA ILE A 105 -1.81 -14.13 22.87
C ILE A 105 -0.83 -13.81 24.01
N PRO A 106 0.41 -14.32 23.98
CA PRO A 106 1.45 -13.96 24.94
C PRO A 106 1.78 -12.46 24.91
N ILE A 107 2.16 -11.90 26.07
CA ILE A 107 2.82 -10.59 26.17
C ILE A 107 4.32 -10.88 26.06
N GLU A 108 4.87 -10.75 24.86
CA GLU A 108 6.32 -10.69 24.63
C GLU A 108 6.76 -9.22 24.54
#